data_AF-A0A2L2Z4E8-F1
#
_entry.id   AF-A0A2L2Z4E8-F1
#
_cell.length_a   1.000
_cell.length_b   1.000
_cell.length_c   1.000
_cell.angle_alpha   90.00
_cell.angle_beta   90.00
_cell.angle_gamma   90.00
#
_symmetry.space_group_name_H-M   'P 1'
#
loop_
_entity.id
_entity.type
_entity.pdbx_description
1 polymer ?
#
loop_
_entity_poly.entity_id
_entity_poly.type
_entity_poly.pdbx_seq_one_letter_code
_entity_poly.pdbx_strand_id
1 'polypeptide(L)'
;YREDRVEELAAHNNHTLQWLPGQVARIEAMEEVVVSSNLTKPTKTIFYLVPAYGGVNKLCTDVPSNIVRNQMKEDGQEVDYCISYLSNEKIISRDSWLDRMRYLAMSCAIVCLILLGCSGPLGLLGLYKKLTSTIMVTGVMYSLAAVFGTFNLVFMRFKRVKPDGFYTSTMLDVGIPEEYMRVRIFVVGWPLSIEWAGLILCIISSLFWLLLAKIFRFLVLS
;
A
#
# COMPACT_ATOMS: atom_id res chain seq x y z
N TYR A 1 7.93 -11.27 -6.81
CA TYR A 1 9.30 -11.67 -6.37
C TYR A 1 10.21 -11.59 -7.58
N ARG A 2 11.54 -11.63 -7.43
CA ARG A 2 12.40 -11.87 -8.60
C ARG A 2 12.50 -13.39 -8.79
N GLU A 3 11.92 -13.90 -9.88
CA GLU A 3 11.78 -15.35 -10.14
C GLU A 3 13.14 -16.05 -10.11
N ASP A 4 14.13 -15.52 -10.83
CA ASP A 4 15.50 -16.07 -10.88
C ASP A 4 16.12 -16.30 -9.48
N ARG A 5 15.93 -15.36 -8.56
CA ARG A 5 16.49 -15.45 -7.20
C ARG A 5 15.75 -16.44 -6.32
N VAL A 6 14.45 -16.65 -6.56
CA VAL A 6 13.67 -17.65 -5.83
C VAL A 6 14.08 -19.05 -6.26
N GLU A 7 14.37 -19.23 -7.55
CA GLU A 7 14.87 -20.49 -8.11
C GLU A 7 16.28 -20.82 -7.60
N GLU A 8 17.19 -19.85 -7.60
CA GLU A 8 18.53 -20.00 -7.01
C GLU A 8 18.47 -20.40 -5.53
N LEU A 9 17.58 -19.76 -4.75
CA LEU A 9 17.43 -20.04 -3.33
C LEU A 9 16.78 -21.40 -3.06
N ALA A 10 15.80 -21.80 -3.87
CA ALA A 10 15.19 -23.13 -3.78
C ALA A 10 16.20 -24.24 -4.10
N ALA A 11 17.04 -24.03 -5.12
CA ALA A 11 18.11 -24.95 -5.47
C ALA A 11 19.19 -25.02 -4.39
N HIS A 12 19.54 -23.89 -3.76
CA HIS A 12 20.53 -23.86 -2.67
C HIS A 12 20.05 -24.64 -1.44
N ASN A 13 18.76 -24.51 -1.10
CA ASN A 13 18.19 -25.11 0.10
C ASN A 13 17.57 -26.50 -0.13
N ASN A 14 17.75 -27.11 -1.33
CA ASN A 14 17.13 -28.38 -1.73
C ASN A 14 15.58 -28.38 -1.57
N HIS A 15 14.93 -27.24 -1.78
CA HIS A 15 13.48 -27.13 -1.75
C HIS A 15 12.89 -27.43 -3.13
N THR A 16 11.74 -28.12 -3.18
CA THR A 16 11.05 -28.35 -4.46
C THR A 16 10.15 -27.16 -4.77
N LEU A 17 10.43 -26.47 -5.87
CA LEU A 17 9.69 -25.30 -6.35
C LEU A 17 8.77 -25.68 -7.52
N GLN A 18 7.51 -25.24 -7.44
CA GLN A 18 6.54 -25.35 -8.52
C GLN A 18 5.89 -24.00 -8.79
N TRP A 19 6.04 -23.48 -10.01
CA TRP A 19 5.36 -22.28 -10.45
C TRP A 19 3.92 -22.59 -10.86
N LEU A 20 2.98 -21.84 -10.29
CA LEU A 20 1.55 -21.88 -10.56
C LEU A 20 1.15 -20.64 -11.39
N PRO A 21 0.03 -20.69 -12.12
CA PRO A 21 -0.45 -19.54 -12.88
C PRO A 21 -0.62 -18.31 -11.99
N GLY A 22 -0.20 -17.14 -12.49
CA GLY A 22 -0.26 -15.86 -11.78
C GLY A 22 0.94 -15.51 -10.92
N GLN A 23 2.15 -15.98 -11.28
CA GLN A 23 3.38 -15.73 -10.52
C GLN A 23 3.30 -16.20 -9.06
N VAL A 24 2.47 -17.23 -8.81
CA VAL A 24 2.37 -17.88 -7.51
C VAL A 24 3.41 -19.00 -7.47
N ALA A 25 4.30 -18.98 -6.49
CA ALA A 25 5.27 -20.03 -6.28
C ALA A 25 4.82 -20.94 -5.14
N ARG A 26 4.76 -22.25 -5.37
CA ARG A 26 4.56 -23.28 -4.35
C ARG A 26 5.92 -23.88 -4.01
N ILE A 27 6.32 -23.81 -2.75
CA ILE A 27 7.60 -24.34 -2.29
C ILE A 27 7.31 -25.39 -1.24
N GLU A 28 7.85 -26.60 -1.44
CA GLU A 28 7.90 -27.62 -0.39
C GLU A 28 9.31 -27.63 0.20
N ALA A 29 9.38 -27.31 1.50
CA ALA A 29 10.56 -27.52 2.31
C ALA A 29 10.40 -28.84 3.07
N MET A 30 11.48 -29.62 3.11
CA MET A 30 11.54 -30.84 3.90
C MET A 30 12.21 -30.48 5.22
N GLU A 31 11.42 -30.31 6.28
CA GLU A 31 11.93 -29.96 7.60
C GLU A 31 11.97 -31.21 8.47
N GLU A 32 13.16 -31.56 8.97
CA GLU A 32 13.33 -32.63 9.95
C GLU A 32 12.95 -32.12 11.35
N VAL A 33 11.69 -32.31 11.74
CA VAL A 33 11.26 -31.99 13.10
C VAL A 33 11.70 -33.12 14.05
N VAL A 34 12.63 -32.80 14.95
CA VAL A 34 13.06 -33.71 16.03
C VAL A 34 11.97 -33.74 17.10
N VAL A 35 11.03 -34.68 16.98
CA VAL A 35 10.07 -34.98 18.04
C VAL A 35 10.74 -35.92 19.05
N SER A 36 10.79 -35.50 20.32
CA SER A 36 11.42 -36.23 21.43
C SER A 36 11.15 -37.74 21.42
N SER A 37 12.25 -38.50 21.53
CA SER A 37 12.41 -39.96 21.53
C SER A 37 12.08 -40.71 20.22
N ASN A 38 13.12 -40.88 19.39
CA ASN A 38 13.33 -41.95 18.39
C ASN A 38 12.36 -42.10 17.20
N LEU A 39 11.63 -41.05 16.79
CA LEU A 39 10.91 -41.07 15.52
C LEU A 39 11.10 -39.77 14.73
N THR A 40 12.15 -39.72 13.91
CA THR A 40 12.32 -38.70 12.87
C THR A 40 11.28 -38.95 11.78
N LYS A 41 10.15 -38.24 11.83
CA LYS A 41 9.21 -38.16 10.71
C LYS A 41 9.56 -36.92 9.89
N PRO A 42 9.87 -37.06 8.59
CA PRO A 42 10.01 -35.90 7.72
C PRO A 42 8.64 -35.23 7.61
N THR A 43 8.51 -34.04 8.17
CA THR A 43 7.31 -33.20 8.00
C THR A 43 7.55 -32.29 6.81
N LYS A 44 6.74 -32.46 5.77
CA LYS A 44 6.74 -31.57 4.62
C LYS A 44 6.05 -30.26 5.01
N THR A 45 6.79 -29.16 5.00
CA THR A 45 6.25 -27.82 5.19
C THR A 45 6.07 -27.19 3.81
N ILE A 46 4.81 -26.91 3.45
CA ILE A 46 4.48 -26.28 2.18
C ILE A 46 4.15 -24.82 2.46
N PHE A 47 4.78 -23.91 1.72
CA PHE A 47 4.45 -22.50 1.78
C PHE A 47 4.31 -21.89 0.37
N TYR A 48 3.39 -20.94 0.26
CA TYR A 48 3.10 -20.24 -0.99
C TYR A 48 3.64 -18.82 -1.01
N LEU A 49 4.37 -18.48 -2.07
CA LEU A 49 4.76 -17.12 -2.41
C LEU A 49 3.71 -16.54 -3.36
N VAL A 50 2.88 -15.63 -2.85
CA VAL A 50 1.78 -15.02 -3.60
C VAL A 50 2.09 -13.54 -3.86
N PRO A 51 1.84 -13.01 -5.09
CA PRO A 51 1.88 -11.58 -5.34
C PRO A 51 0.75 -10.87 -4.60
N ALA A 52 1.05 -9.72 -3.99
CA ALA A 52 0.08 -8.93 -3.23
C ALA A 52 0.14 -7.45 -3.61
N TYR A 53 -1.03 -6.85 -3.79
CA TYR A 53 -1.21 -5.43 -4.03
C TYR A 53 -1.65 -4.74 -2.74
N GLY A 54 -0.77 -3.89 -2.22
CA GLY A 54 -1.01 -3.15 -0.99
C GLY A 54 -1.41 -1.71 -1.26
N GLY A 55 -2.61 -1.33 -0.83
CA GLY A 55 -3.04 0.06 -0.73
C GLY A 55 -2.83 0.64 0.68
N VAL A 56 -3.47 1.78 0.95
CA VAL A 56 -3.41 2.45 2.28
C VAL A 56 -4.08 1.59 3.35
N ASN A 57 -5.26 1.04 3.06
CA ASN A 57 -6.13 0.37 4.04
C ASN A 57 -6.26 -1.15 3.86
N LYS A 58 -5.97 -1.68 2.67
CA LYS A 58 -6.13 -3.09 2.35
C LYS A 58 -4.91 -3.63 1.63
N LEU A 59 -4.58 -4.88 1.90
CA LEU A 59 -3.61 -5.68 1.17
C LEU A 59 -4.37 -6.84 0.54
N CYS A 60 -4.37 -6.91 -0.78
CA CYS A 60 -5.08 -7.96 -1.51
C CYS A 60 -4.09 -8.84 -2.27
N THR A 61 -4.37 -10.13 -2.31
CA THR A 61 -3.56 -11.12 -3.02
C THR A 61 -4.11 -11.34 -4.42
N ASP A 62 -3.21 -11.56 -5.37
CA ASP A 62 -3.57 -11.83 -6.75
C ASP A 62 -3.39 -13.31 -7.03
N VAL A 63 -4.46 -14.08 -6.80
CA VAL A 63 -4.50 -15.53 -7.09
C VAL A 63 -5.50 -15.73 -8.23
N PRO A 64 -5.03 -16.04 -9.46
CA PRO A 64 -5.86 -15.91 -10.66
C PRO A 64 -6.84 -17.06 -10.87
N SER A 65 -6.69 -18.20 -10.19
CA SER A 65 -7.51 -19.38 -10.45
C SER A 65 -8.07 -20.02 -9.18
N ASN A 66 -9.33 -20.48 -9.28
CA ASN A 66 -9.99 -21.26 -8.23
C ASN A 66 -9.29 -22.61 -7.97
N ILE A 67 -8.52 -23.10 -8.96
CA ILE A 67 -7.76 -24.35 -8.87
C ILE A 67 -6.60 -24.17 -7.87
N VAL A 68 -5.79 -23.12 -8.05
CA VAL A 68 -4.72 -22.77 -7.11
C VAL A 68 -5.30 -22.53 -5.71
N ARG A 69 -6.45 -21.86 -5.63
CA ARG A 69 -7.15 -21.63 -4.36
C ARG A 69 -7.53 -22.94 -3.66
N ASN A 70 -8.10 -23.90 -4.37
CA ASN A 70 -8.50 -25.17 -3.79
C ASN A 70 -7.28 -25.98 -3.35
N GLN A 71 -6.21 -25.96 -4.15
CA GLN A 71 -4.95 -26.61 -3.81
C GLN A 71 -4.30 -26.00 -2.56
N MET A 72 -4.33 -24.67 -2.41
CA MET A 72 -3.84 -24.00 -1.19
C MET A 72 -4.67 -24.37 0.05
N LYS A 73 -5.99 -24.53 -0.10
CA LYS A 73 -6.88 -24.98 0.98
C LYS A 73 -6.63 -26.44 1.36
N GLU A 74 -6.39 -27.31 0.38
CA GLU A 74 -6.03 -28.72 0.61
C GLU A 74 -4.68 -28.83 1.34
N ASP A 75 -3.73 -27.97 1.02
CA ASP A 75 -2.43 -27.86 1.70
C ASP A 75 -2.52 -27.15 3.08
N GLY A 76 -3.72 -26.79 3.55
CA GLY A 76 -3.95 -26.19 4.87
C GLY A 76 -3.58 -24.71 5.00
N GLN A 77 -3.26 -24.02 3.91
CA GLN A 77 -3.03 -22.56 3.91
C GLN A 77 -4.30 -21.80 3.50
N GLU A 78 -5.05 -21.30 4.49
CA GLU A 78 -6.13 -20.33 4.28
C GLU A 78 -5.58 -18.92 4.04
N VAL A 79 -5.19 -18.64 2.80
CA VAL A 79 -4.79 -17.28 2.40
C VAL A 79 -6.02 -16.46 2.07
N ASP A 80 -6.28 -15.45 2.90
CA ASP A 80 -7.41 -14.56 2.71
C ASP A 80 -7.17 -13.57 1.56
N TYR A 81 -8.23 -13.27 0.80
CA TYR A 81 -8.14 -12.55 -0.49
C TYR A 81 -7.76 -11.07 -0.32
N CYS A 82 -8.28 -10.44 0.74
CA CYS A 82 -7.99 -9.06 1.08
C CYS A 82 -7.96 -8.90 2.60
N ILE A 83 -6.78 -8.60 3.11
CA ILE A 83 -6.57 -8.30 4.52
C ILE A 83 -6.76 -6.79 4.70
N SER A 84 -7.77 -6.42 5.48
CA SER A 84 -7.95 -5.04 5.92
C SER A 84 -7.02 -4.78 7.09
N TYR A 85 -6.17 -3.75 6.97
CA TYR A 85 -5.31 -3.32 8.08
C TYR A 85 -6.11 -2.72 9.25
N LEU A 86 -7.40 -2.43 9.06
CA LEU A 86 -8.31 -2.00 10.13
C LEU A 86 -8.88 -3.17 10.93
N SER A 87 -8.85 -4.38 10.38
CA SER A 87 -9.29 -5.59 11.08
C SER A 87 -8.09 -6.19 11.80
N ASN A 88 -8.06 -6.05 13.13
CA ASN A 88 -6.95 -6.48 13.98
C ASN A 88 -6.74 -8.01 14.01
N GLU A 89 -7.67 -8.79 13.47
CA GLU A 89 -7.67 -10.27 13.59
C GLU A 89 -6.59 -10.95 12.72
N LYS A 90 -6.09 -10.27 11.68
CA LYS A 90 -5.24 -10.89 10.63
C LYS A 90 -3.82 -10.33 10.56
N ILE A 91 -3.41 -9.58 11.58
CA ILE A 91 -2.10 -8.92 11.68
C ILE A 91 -1.27 -9.69 12.71
N ILE A 92 -0.13 -10.24 12.27
CA ILE A 92 0.69 -11.15 13.09
C ILE A 92 1.75 -10.39 13.85
N SER A 93 2.54 -9.58 13.15
CA SER A 93 3.59 -8.78 13.77
C SER A 93 3.10 -7.35 13.92
N ARG A 94 2.80 -6.95 15.16
CA ARG A 94 2.32 -5.60 15.47
C ARG A 94 3.48 -4.62 15.55
N ASP A 95 4.00 -4.26 14.38
CA ASP A 95 5.02 -3.22 14.24
C ASP A 95 4.41 -1.85 14.56
N SER A 96 4.59 -1.39 15.80
CA SER A 96 4.07 -0.09 16.26
C SER A 96 4.47 1.09 15.36
N TRP A 97 5.66 1.00 14.72
CA TRP A 97 6.13 1.99 13.75
C TRP A 97 5.32 1.99 12.45
N LEU A 98 5.01 0.81 11.89
CA LEU A 98 4.23 0.69 10.66
C LEU A 98 2.80 1.20 10.86
N ASP A 99 2.21 0.92 12.02
CA ASP A 99 0.87 1.40 12.36
C ASP A 99 0.84 2.93 12.50
N ARG A 100 1.81 3.52 13.21
CA ARG A 100 1.93 4.98 13.34
C ARG A 100 2.03 5.66 11.98
N MET A 101 2.87 5.16 11.08
CA MET A 101 3.01 5.71 9.73
C MET A 101 1.73 5.56 8.91
N ARG A 102 1.00 4.45 9.07
CA ARG A 102 -0.28 4.23 8.38
C ARG A 102 -1.35 5.22 8.86
N TYR A 103 -1.48 5.44 10.16
CA TYR A 103 -2.45 6.39 10.71
C TYR A 103 -2.15 7.84 10.29
N LEU A 104 -0.86 8.23 10.23
CA LEU A 104 -0.44 9.53 9.71
C LEU A 104 -0.81 9.72 8.23
N ALA A 105 -0.51 8.73 7.39
CA ALA A 105 -0.87 8.78 5.98
C ALA A 105 -2.41 8.86 5.78
N MET A 106 -3.17 8.06 6.54
CA MET A 106 -4.64 8.04 6.47
C MET A 106 -5.26 9.37 6.90
N SER A 107 -4.77 9.99 7.97
CA SER A 107 -5.30 11.28 8.44
C SER A 107 -4.97 12.41 7.46
N CYS A 108 -3.76 12.45 6.89
CA CYS A 108 -3.40 13.42 5.84
C CYS A 108 -4.31 13.29 4.62
N ALA A 109 -4.59 12.07 4.17
CA ALA A 109 -5.51 11.83 3.06
C ALA A 109 -6.94 12.32 3.36
N ILE A 110 -7.46 12.07 4.56
CA ILE A 110 -8.80 12.53 4.98
C ILE A 110 -8.85 14.06 5.02
N VAL A 111 -7.83 14.72 5.58
CA VAL A 111 -7.75 16.20 5.62
C VAL A 111 -7.71 16.76 4.20
N CYS A 112 -6.92 16.18 3.29
CA CYS A 112 -6.91 16.58 1.87
C CYS A 112 -8.30 16.49 1.24
N LEU A 113 -9.02 15.38 1.47
CA LEU A 113 -10.37 15.19 0.93
C LEU A 113 -11.36 16.21 1.48
N ILE A 114 -11.27 16.56 2.77
CA ILE A 114 -12.11 17.60 3.38
C ILE A 114 -11.79 18.96 2.77
N LEU A 115 -10.51 19.32 2.65
CA LEU A 115 -10.10 20.58 2.05
C LEU A 115 -10.60 20.71 0.60
N LEU A 116 -10.43 19.67 -0.21
CA LEU A 116 -10.91 19.62 -1.59
C LEU A 116 -12.44 19.68 -1.66
N GLY A 117 -13.13 18.87 -0.84
CA GLY A 117 -14.59 18.81 -0.78
C GLY A 117 -15.23 20.14 -0.37
N CYS A 118 -14.64 20.86 0.59
CA CYS A 118 -15.12 22.18 1.01
C CYS A 118 -14.73 23.30 0.04
N SER A 119 -13.57 23.19 -0.62
CA SER A 119 -13.09 24.23 -1.54
C SER A 119 -13.97 24.40 -2.78
N GLY A 120 -14.60 23.33 -3.28
CA GLY A 120 -15.48 23.38 -4.44
C GLY A 120 -16.70 24.28 -4.25
N PRO A 121 -17.57 24.02 -3.24
CA PRO A 121 -18.72 24.86 -2.93
C PRO A 121 -18.34 26.30 -2.57
N LEU A 122 -17.28 26.48 -1.77
CA LEU A 122 -16.80 27.82 -1.41
C LEU A 122 -16.32 28.61 -2.64
N GLY A 123 -15.63 27.95 -3.56
CA GLY A 123 -15.18 28.56 -4.82
C GLY A 123 -16.35 28.99 -5.68
N LEU A 124 -17.35 28.13 -5.84
CA LEU A 124 -18.55 28.42 -6.63
C LEU A 124 -19.37 29.59 -6.04
N LEU A 125 -19.59 29.59 -4.72
CA LEU A 125 -20.29 30.68 -4.04
C LEU A 125 -19.49 31.98 -4.09
N GLY A 126 -18.17 31.91 -3.99
CA GLY A 126 -17.26 33.04 -4.14
C GLY A 126 -17.38 33.70 -5.52
N LEU A 127 -17.45 32.90 -6.58
CA LEU A 127 -17.69 33.39 -7.95
C LEU A 127 -19.08 33.99 -8.11
N TYR A 128 -20.12 33.32 -7.60
CA TYR A 128 -21.51 33.76 -7.76
C TYR A 128 -21.77 35.11 -7.07
N LYS A 129 -21.24 35.30 -5.86
CA LYS A 129 -21.43 36.54 -5.09
C LYS A 129 -20.34 37.58 -5.34
N LYS A 130 -19.32 37.26 -6.17
CA LYS A 130 -18.14 38.11 -6.42
C LYS A 130 -17.39 38.52 -5.12
N LEU A 131 -17.38 37.66 -4.09
CA LEU A 131 -16.65 37.92 -2.85
C LEU A 131 -15.18 37.54 -3.00
N THR A 132 -14.31 38.55 -3.06
CA THR A 132 -12.85 38.38 -3.21
C THR A 132 -12.21 37.61 -2.05
N SER A 133 -12.70 37.78 -0.82
CA SER A 133 -12.21 37.06 0.35
C SER A 133 -12.44 35.54 0.24
N THR A 134 -13.60 35.11 -0.27
CA THR A 134 -13.92 33.68 -0.42
C THR A 134 -13.05 33.03 -1.50
N ILE A 135 -12.82 33.73 -2.62
CA ILE A 135 -11.93 33.28 -3.70
C ILE A 135 -10.49 33.12 -3.18
N MET A 136 -9.99 34.07 -2.39
CA MET A 136 -8.65 33.95 -1.78
C MET A 136 -8.54 32.76 -0.83
N VAL A 137 -9.54 32.54 0.03
CA VAL A 137 -9.56 31.39 0.95
C VAL A 137 -9.53 30.07 0.18
N THR A 138 -10.27 29.95 -0.92
CA THR A 138 -10.26 28.72 -1.74
C THR A 138 -8.88 28.43 -2.32
N GLY A 139 -8.15 29.45 -2.79
CA GLY A 139 -6.77 29.30 -3.26
C GLY A 139 -5.83 28.77 -2.18
N VAL A 140 -5.96 29.25 -0.94
CA VAL A 140 -5.18 28.77 0.22
C VAL A 140 -5.56 27.34 0.59
N MET A 141 -6.85 26.97 0.54
CA MET A 141 -7.30 25.60 0.82
C MET A 141 -6.69 24.59 -0.17
N TYR A 142 -6.58 24.94 -1.45
CA TYR A 142 -5.87 24.12 -2.44
C TYR A 142 -4.37 24.01 -2.17
N SER A 143 -3.70 25.09 -1.70
CA SER A 143 -2.28 25.02 -1.30
C SER A 143 -2.09 24.08 -0.11
N LEU A 144 -2.95 24.19 0.92
CA LEU A 144 -2.90 23.32 2.10
C LEU A 144 -3.14 21.86 1.71
N ALA A 145 -4.10 21.58 0.81
CA ALA A 145 -4.33 20.24 0.29
C ALA A 145 -3.09 19.68 -0.43
N ALA A 146 -2.37 20.50 -1.21
CA ALA A 146 -1.12 20.09 -1.85
C ALA A 146 -0.01 19.76 -0.84
N VAL A 147 0.12 20.55 0.24
CA VAL A 147 1.10 20.29 1.30
C VAL A 147 0.80 18.96 2.02
N PHE A 148 -0.45 18.75 2.43
CA PHE A 148 -0.86 17.50 3.08
C PHE A 148 -0.74 16.29 2.14
N GLY A 149 -1.03 16.45 0.85
CA GLY A 149 -0.81 15.39 -0.14
C GLY A 149 0.67 15.06 -0.31
N THR A 150 1.55 16.06 -0.27
CA THR A 150 3.00 15.84 -0.33
C THR A 150 3.49 15.05 0.88
N PHE A 151 2.99 15.39 2.09
CA PHE A 151 3.31 14.62 3.29
C PHE A 151 2.78 13.18 3.23
N ASN A 152 1.58 12.96 2.70
CA ASN A 152 1.06 11.61 2.50
C ASN A 152 2.01 10.76 1.62
N LEU A 153 2.48 11.33 0.50
CA LEU A 153 3.42 10.66 -0.40
C LEU A 153 4.75 10.33 0.28
N VAL A 154 5.26 11.26 1.09
CA VAL A 154 6.47 11.07 1.91
C VAL A 154 6.29 9.95 2.94
N PHE A 155 5.17 9.92 3.67
CA PHE A 155 4.88 8.85 4.63
C PHE A 155 4.72 7.49 3.93
N MET A 156 4.08 7.45 2.76
CA MET A 156 3.99 6.24 1.96
C MET A 156 5.34 5.78 1.45
N ARG A 157 6.27 6.70 1.13
CA ARG A 157 7.65 6.34 0.76
C ARG A 157 8.41 5.79 1.95
N PHE A 158 8.37 6.46 3.10
CA PHE A 158 9.09 6.01 4.30
C PHE A 158 8.61 4.66 4.80
N LYS A 159 7.31 4.39 4.78
CA LYS A 159 6.73 3.07 5.12
C LYS A 159 7.41 1.91 4.38
N ARG A 160 8.01 2.17 3.21
CA ARG A 160 8.61 1.15 2.34
C ARG A 160 10.14 1.04 2.46
N VAL A 161 10.81 1.96 3.14
CA VAL A 161 12.27 1.94 3.33
C VAL A 161 12.60 1.31 4.68
N LYS A 162 12.29 0.01 4.85
CA LYS A 162 12.82 -0.77 5.97
C LYS A 162 14.07 -1.54 5.52
N PRO A 163 15.19 -1.47 6.27
CA PRO A 163 16.45 -2.10 5.89
C PRO A 163 16.43 -3.64 6.00
N ASP A 164 15.56 -4.21 6.83
CA ASP A 164 15.61 -5.63 7.22
C ASP A 164 14.84 -6.59 6.28
N GLY A 165 14.36 -6.10 5.13
CA GLY A 165 13.52 -6.85 4.20
C GLY A 165 12.03 -6.46 4.23
N PHE A 166 11.26 -6.93 3.24
CA PHE A 166 9.85 -6.56 3.07
C PHE A 166 8.92 -7.51 3.81
N TYR A 167 8.65 -7.21 5.08
CA TYR A 167 7.60 -7.85 5.86
C TYR A 167 6.24 -7.21 5.52
N THR A 168 5.25 -8.03 5.16
CA THR A 168 3.86 -7.57 5.04
C THR A 168 3.17 -7.49 6.40
N SER A 169 3.76 -8.09 7.44
CA SER A 169 3.26 -8.14 8.82
C SER A 169 1.87 -8.76 8.92
N THR A 170 1.53 -9.65 7.98
CA THR A 170 0.21 -10.26 7.85
C THR A 170 0.32 -11.78 7.88
N MET A 171 -0.83 -12.47 7.88
CA MET A 171 -0.92 -13.92 7.72
C MET A 171 -0.17 -14.47 6.49
N LEU A 172 0.14 -13.63 5.51
CA LEU A 172 0.97 -14.01 4.36
C LEU A 172 2.42 -14.32 4.70
N ASP A 173 2.96 -13.81 5.81
CA ASP A 173 4.36 -14.06 6.18
C ASP A 173 4.51 -15.31 7.08
N VAL A 174 3.42 -16.01 7.40
CA VAL A 174 3.46 -17.23 8.24
C VAL A 174 4.11 -18.37 7.52
N GLY A 175 5.09 -19.00 8.16
CA GLY A 175 5.73 -20.22 7.66
C GLY A 175 6.66 -20.00 6.48
N ILE A 176 6.90 -18.75 6.06
CA ILE A 176 7.87 -18.42 5.02
C ILE A 176 9.24 -18.17 5.68
N PRO A 177 10.32 -18.85 5.25
CA PRO A 177 11.66 -18.57 5.76
C PRO A 177 12.12 -17.14 5.42
N GLU A 178 12.89 -16.51 6.31
CA GLU A 178 13.34 -15.11 6.17
C GLU A 178 14.10 -14.85 4.86
N GLU A 179 14.85 -15.84 4.38
CA GLU A 179 15.62 -15.77 3.13
C GLU A 179 14.72 -15.48 1.92
N TYR A 180 13.55 -16.13 1.85
CA TYR A 180 12.57 -15.89 0.79
C TYR A 180 11.89 -14.52 0.92
N MET A 181 11.77 -14.00 2.15
CA MET A 181 11.21 -12.65 2.37
C MET A 181 12.16 -11.55 1.86
N ARG A 182 13.48 -11.75 1.94
CA ARG A 182 14.47 -10.78 1.42
C ARG A 182 14.47 -10.67 -0.10
N VAL A 183 14.01 -11.70 -0.81
CA VAL A 183 13.93 -11.73 -2.28
C VAL A 183 12.66 -11.02 -2.81
N ARG A 184 11.73 -10.64 -1.91
CA ARG A 184 10.52 -9.92 -2.28
C ARG A 184 10.87 -8.55 -2.88
N ILE A 185 10.35 -8.29 -4.07
CA ILE A 185 10.49 -7.00 -4.75
C ILE A 185 9.21 -6.19 -4.62
N PHE A 186 9.36 -4.87 -4.48
CA PHE A 186 8.24 -3.94 -4.49
C PHE A 186 8.21 -3.22 -5.84
N VAL A 187 7.09 -3.32 -6.54
CA VAL A 187 6.82 -2.56 -7.76
C VAL A 187 5.78 -1.51 -7.44
N VAL A 188 6.05 -0.27 -7.87
CA VAL A 188 5.12 0.85 -7.74
C VAL A 188 4.00 0.68 -8.75
N GLY A 189 2.75 0.70 -8.27
CA GLY A 189 1.57 0.67 -9.13
C GLY A 189 1.10 2.06 -9.59
N TRP A 190 0.11 2.05 -10.47
CA TRP A 190 -0.59 3.23 -11.00
C TRP A 190 -1.08 4.27 -9.98
N PRO A 191 -1.52 3.92 -8.75
CA PRO A 191 -2.05 4.91 -7.80
C PRO A 191 -1.05 6.01 -7.43
N LEU A 192 0.26 5.71 -7.43
CA LEU A 192 1.28 6.72 -7.13
C LEU A 192 1.28 7.82 -8.20
N SER A 193 1.15 7.46 -9.47
CA SER A 193 1.12 8.42 -10.58
C SER A 193 -0.10 9.33 -10.50
N ILE A 194 -1.25 8.79 -10.07
CA ILE A 194 -2.48 9.56 -9.87
C ILE A 194 -2.31 10.58 -8.74
N GLU A 195 -1.61 10.22 -7.67
CA GLU A 195 -1.35 11.14 -6.55
C GLU A 195 -0.46 12.32 -6.96
N TRP A 196 0.61 12.07 -7.72
CA TRP A 196 1.43 13.14 -8.31
C TRP A 196 0.63 14.05 -9.24
N ALA A 197 -0.23 13.47 -10.09
CA ALA A 197 -1.11 14.25 -10.95
C ALA A 197 -2.09 15.12 -10.14
N GLY A 198 -2.65 14.57 -9.06
CA GLY A 198 -3.52 15.30 -8.13
C GLY A 198 -2.79 16.45 -7.43
N LEU A 199 -1.53 16.26 -7.03
CA LEU A 199 -0.70 17.32 -6.44
C LEU A 199 -0.44 18.46 -7.42
N ILE A 200 -0.04 18.13 -8.65
CA ILE A 200 0.18 19.12 -9.71
C ILE A 200 -1.11 19.90 -9.99
N LEU A 201 -2.25 19.19 -10.07
CA LEU A 201 -3.57 19.81 -10.26
C LEU A 201 -3.89 20.79 -9.12
N CYS A 202 -3.68 20.42 -7.86
CA CYS A 202 -3.93 21.29 -6.72
C CYS A 202 -3.07 22.56 -6.75
N ILE A 203 -1.80 22.44 -7.14
CA ILE A 203 -0.88 23.59 -7.27
C ILE A 203 -1.37 24.52 -8.39
N ILE A 204 -1.72 23.98 -9.55
CA ILE A 204 -2.25 24.77 -10.68
C ILE A 204 -3.56 25.45 -10.29
N SER A 205 -4.49 24.72 -9.66
CA SER A 205 -5.75 25.29 -9.17
C SER A 205 -5.50 26.40 -8.14
N SER A 206 -4.58 26.20 -7.21
CA SER A 206 -4.23 27.24 -6.22
C SER A 206 -3.73 28.52 -6.89
N LEU A 207 -2.80 28.40 -7.85
CA LEU A 207 -2.31 29.55 -8.62
C LEU A 207 -3.43 30.24 -9.39
N PHE A 208 -4.28 29.46 -10.07
CA PHE A 208 -5.44 29.98 -10.80
C PHE A 208 -6.38 30.80 -9.89
N TRP A 209 -6.76 30.27 -8.71
CA TRP A 209 -7.63 30.96 -7.76
C TRP A 209 -6.99 32.21 -7.16
N LEU A 210 -5.69 32.18 -6.86
CA LEU A 210 -4.96 33.34 -6.33
C LEU A 210 -4.80 34.46 -7.38
N LEU A 211 -4.52 34.09 -8.64
CA LEU A 211 -4.49 35.04 -9.76
C LEU A 211 -5.87 35.66 -9.97
N LEU A 212 -6.93 34.85 -9.95
CA LEU A 212 -8.30 35.32 -10.06
C LEU A 212 -8.66 36.30 -8.93
N ALA A 213 -8.29 35.99 -7.69
CA ALA A 213 -8.50 36.88 -6.54
C ALA A 213 -7.80 38.23 -6.73
N LYS A 214 -6.59 38.24 -7.31
CA LYS A 214 -5.89 39.49 -7.64
C LYS A 214 -6.60 40.28 -8.73
N ILE A 215 -7.00 39.63 -9.83
CA ILE A 215 -7.71 40.30 -10.93
C ILE A 215 -9.02 40.92 -10.43
N PHE A 216 -9.82 40.17 -9.66
CA PHE A 216 -11.06 40.72 -9.08
C PHE A 216 -10.79 41.89 -8.14
N ARG A 217 -9.71 41.84 -7.35
CA ARG A 217 -9.34 42.96 -6.48
C ARG A 217 -9.01 44.21 -7.30
N PHE A 218 -8.28 44.08 -8.42
CA PHE A 218 -8.02 45.20 -9.32
C PHE A 218 -9.30 45.74 -9.97
N LEU A 219 -10.21 44.86 -10.39
CA LEU A 219 -11.48 45.26 -11.01
C LEU A 219 -12.44 45.97 -10.04
N VAL A 220 -12.35 45.69 -8.74
CA VAL A 220 -13.16 46.37 -7.71
C VAL A 220 -12.57 47.74 -7.32
N LEU A 221 -11.27 47.95 -7.54
CA LEU A 221 -10.55 49.18 -7.19
C LEU A 221 -10.48 50.21 -8.34
N SER A 222 -10.80 49.81 -9.57
CA SER A 222 -10.91 50.67 -10.76
C SER A 222 -12.34 51.12 -11.01
#